data_AF-A0A5C8KY58-F1
#
_entry.id   AF-A0A5C8KY58-F1
#
_cell.length_a   1.000
_cell.length_b   1.000
_cell.length_c   1.000
_cell.angle_alpha   90.00
_cell.angle_beta   90.00
_cell.angle_gamma   90.00
#
_symmetry.space_group_name_H-M   'P 1'
#
loop_
_entity.id
_entity.type
_entity.pdbx_description
1 polymer ?
#
loop_
_entity_poly.entity_id
_entity_poly.type
_entity_poly.pdbx_seq_one_letter_code
_entity_poly.pdbx_strand_id
1 'polypeptide(L)'
;MDERPEFLVRGERARLFPVLADTSKEGRTLSIVLSCMETVEDFGKALLSDLGVKAGTRTRVEAYTEVVLRKTGTANVRPDGLLVLRSGGNQWTALVEAKVGNTDLTPEQMEAYLELAKLNGVDALLTISNQFAPLPGHHPVPISASGIKKAKLWHWSWMYVLTQAMLHLENGDVQDREQRVILNEMIRFLSHPSAGVKSFDQMPAAWTSVAAAVQAGGALSAKSSDVQEVVGAWYQETRDLCLILSRQLGEEVSVKVSRAHTLDPSLRIKADADLLAQECRLRSSFAVPNTAAAIEVSADFNRRAVYASMRVMAPGDRKSTKARLTWLLRQLGKSKAENIHIRFYWPGRGAFTQHPLAKLRESPELGEEAGKVVSSFEVVFARDLAGRFAQRKNFVVDLEQAIPDFYEQVGQHLKVWQPQAPKLKEDRSSAIDVGTAAMQKEAESTVAERNIPAEGEGSEL
;
A
#
# COMPACT_ATOMS: atom_id res chain seq x y z
N MET A 1 38.85 17.06 -9.12
CA MET A 1 37.89 18.07 -9.58
C MET A 1 36.65 17.29 -9.98
N ASP A 2 35.54 17.43 -9.25
CA ASP A 2 34.30 16.74 -9.61
C ASP A 2 33.78 17.34 -10.92
N GLU A 3 33.91 16.57 -12.00
CA GLU A 3 33.41 16.95 -13.31
C GLU A 3 31.88 16.99 -13.27
N ARG A 4 31.34 18.21 -13.24
CA ARG A 4 29.93 18.47 -13.47
C ARG A 4 29.52 17.84 -14.82
N PRO A 5 28.28 17.34 -14.95
CA PRO A 5 27.80 16.84 -16.24
C PRO A 5 27.93 17.90 -17.34
N GLU A 6 28.35 17.53 -18.55
CA GLU A 6 28.63 18.48 -19.64
C GLU A 6 27.41 19.33 -20.07
N PHE A 7 26.22 18.80 -19.85
CA PHE A 7 24.95 19.47 -20.13
C PHE A 7 24.56 20.51 -19.07
N LEU A 8 25.25 20.56 -17.93
CA LEU A 8 25.00 21.48 -16.82
C LEU A 8 25.88 22.74 -16.97
N VAL A 9 25.27 23.87 -17.30
CA VAL A 9 25.97 25.17 -17.42
C VAL A 9 26.24 25.77 -16.04
N ARG A 10 25.23 25.74 -15.17
CA ARG A 10 25.32 26.17 -13.77
C ARG A 10 24.57 25.17 -12.90
N GLY A 11 25.13 24.88 -11.72
CA GLY A 11 24.49 24.12 -10.67
C GLY A 11 25.39 24.10 -9.45
N GLU A 12 24.79 24.24 -8.28
CA GLU A 12 25.47 24.16 -7.00
C GLU A 12 25.22 22.79 -6.37
N ARG A 13 26.16 22.25 -5.60
CA ARG A 13 25.90 21.00 -4.86
C ARG A 13 24.79 21.22 -3.85
N ALA A 14 23.88 20.26 -3.73
CA ALA A 14 22.87 20.26 -2.68
C ALA A 14 23.55 20.34 -1.30
N ARG A 15 22.92 21.04 -0.35
CA ARG A 15 23.50 21.32 0.98
C ARG A 15 22.50 21.01 2.07
N LEU A 16 22.98 20.42 3.18
CA LEU A 16 22.23 20.29 4.44
C LEU A 16 21.84 21.66 5.03
N PHE A 17 22.65 22.70 4.75
CA PHE A 17 22.43 24.08 5.21
C PHE A 17 22.41 25.02 4.01
N PRO A 18 21.33 25.04 3.21
CA PRO A 18 21.26 25.86 2.00
C PRO A 18 21.17 27.35 2.35
N VAL A 19 21.96 28.17 1.66
CA VAL A 19 21.95 29.63 1.79
C VAL A 19 21.07 30.20 0.68
N LEU A 20 19.75 30.07 0.85
CA LEU A 20 18.74 30.60 -0.06
C LEU A 20 17.86 31.61 0.67
N ALA A 21 17.22 32.51 -0.10
CA ALA A 21 16.26 33.45 0.47
C ALA A 21 15.11 32.72 1.20
N ASP A 22 14.56 33.32 2.25
CA ASP A 22 13.46 32.73 3.04
C ASP A 22 12.19 32.48 2.21
N THR A 23 12.04 33.17 1.09
CA THR A 23 10.96 32.96 0.12
C THR A 23 11.13 31.66 -0.68
N SER A 24 12.34 31.10 -0.77
CA SER A 24 12.65 29.87 -1.51
C SER A 24 12.45 28.62 -0.63
N LYS A 25 11.24 28.45 -0.09
CA LYS A 25 10.92 27.28 0.76
C LYS A 25 11.14 25.96 0.01
N GLU A 26 10.68 25.89 -1.25
CA GLU A 26 10.83 24.72 -2.12
C GLU A 26 12.32 24.38 -2.33
N GLY A 27 13.13 25.37 -2.72
CA GLY A 27 14.56 25.19 -2.94
C GLY A 27 15.32 24.77 -1.68
N ARG A 28 14.98 25.34 -0.50
CA ARG A 28 15.58 24.95 0.78
C ARG A 28 15.24 23.53 1.16
N THR A 29 13.95 23.17 1.12
CA THR A 29 13.48 21.82 1.46
C THR A 29 14.10 20.78 0.53
N LEU A 30 14.11 21.04 -0.78
CA LEU A 30 14.70 20.14 -1.76
C LEU A 30 16.21 19.98 -1.55
N SER A 31 16.96 21.07 -1.33
CA SER A 31 18.41 21.01 -1.13
C SER A 31 18.80 20.12 0.05
N ILE A 32 18.05 20.21 1.16
CA ILE A 32 18.28 19.39 2.36
C ILE A 32 18.04 17.92 2.05
N VAL A 33 16.90 17.58 1.41
CA VAL A 33 16.55 16.20 1.08
C VAL A 33 17.56 15.59 0.11
N LEU A 34 17.91 16.32 -0.95
CA LEU A 34 18.91 15.89 -1.93
C LEU A 34 20.28 15.68 -1.29
N SER A 35 20.70 16.57 -0.39
CA SER A 35 21.96 16.43 0.36
C SER A 35 21.93 15.22 1.30
N CYS A 36 20.77 14.91 1.91
CA CYS A 36 20.62 13.72 2.74
C CYS A 36 20.64 12.43 1.90
N MET A 37 20.03 12.41 0.72
CA MET A 37 20.12 11.28 -0.21
C MET A 37 21.57 11.00 -0.65
N GLU A 38 22.37 12.05 -0.78
CA GLU A 38 23.80 11.93 -1.10
C GLU A 38 24.64 11.44 0.11
N THR A 39 24.32 11.89 1.31
CA THR A 39 25.15 11.67 2.52
C THR A 39 24.78 10.40 3.27
N VAL A 40 23.49 10.04 3.30
CA VAL A 40 22.95 8.87 4.02
C VAL A 40 22.71 7.76 3.01
N GLU A 41 23.70 6.88 2.85
CA GLU A 41 23.76 5.95 1.73
C GLU A 41 22.55 5.02 1.65
N ASP A 42 22.14 4.41 2.77
CA ASP A 42 21.05 3.43 2.79
C ASP A 42 19.70 4.09 2.46
N PHE A 43 19.47 5.30 2.98
CA PHE A 43 18.29 6.11 2.64
C PHE A 43 18.28 6.52 1.17
N GLY A 44 19.40 7.02 0.65
CA GLY A 44 19.53 7.39 -0.76
C GLY A 44 19.31 6.20 -1.69
N LYS A 45 19.93 5.05 -1.40
CA LYS A 45 19.78 3.81 -2.18
C LYS A 45 18.36 3.30 -2.17
N ALA A 46 17.68 3.34 -1.02
CA ALA A 46 16.30 2.91 -0.91
C ALA A 46 15.38 3.73 -1.80
N LEU A 47 15.40 5.06 -1.68
CA LEU A 47 14.60 5.93 -2.55
C LEU A 47 14.91 5.72 -4.04
N LEU A 48 16.18 5.58 -4.41
CA LEU A 48 16.56 5.33 -5.81
C LEU A 48 16.07 3.97 -6.34
N SER A 49 15.92 2.98 -5.47
CA SER A 49 15.41 1.66 -5.84
C SER A 49 13.97 1.74 -6.37
N ASP A 50 13.14 2.65 -5.84
CA ASP A 50 11.76 2.88 -6.29
C ASP A 50 11.68 3.48 -7.70
N LEU A 51 12.74 4.14 -8.16
CA LEU A 51 12.86 4.64 -9.52
C LEU A 51 13.31 3.54 -10.51
N GLY A 52 13.44 2.30 -10.04
CA GLY A 52 13.98 1.18 -10.78
C GLY A 52 15.49 1.28 -11.03
N VAL A 53 16.20 2.12 -10.26
CA VAL A 53 17.64 2.33 -10.40
C VAL A 53 18.37 1.48 -9.36
N LYS A 54 19.17 0.51 -9.81
CA LYS A 54 19.97 -0.33 -8.92
C LYS A 54 21.22 0.41 -8.47
N ALA A 55 21.20 0.97 -7.26
CA ALA A 55 22.36 1.58 -6.63
C ALA A 55 23.17 0.51 -5.87
N GLY A 56 24.28 0.06 -6.44
CA GLY A 56 25.22 -0.86 -5.78
C GLY A 56 26.24 -0.12 -4.90
N THR A 57 27.14 -0.85 -4.25
CA THR A 57 28.18 -0.29 -3.35
C THR A 57 29.13 0.70 -4.04
N ARG A 58 29.26 0.63 -5.36
CA ARG A 58 30.12 1.53 -6.16
C ARG A 58 29.35 2.71 -6.78
N THR A 59 28.03 2.78 -6.55
CA THR A 59 27.21 3.86 -7.08
C THR A 59 27.41 5.11 -6.24
N ARG A 60 27.85 6.20 -6.87
CA ARG A 60 27.92 7.52 -6.26
C ARG A 60 26.70 8.33 -6.66
N VAL A 61 26.02 8.88 -5.67
CA VAL A 61 24.93 9.83 -5.86
C VAL A 61 25.52 11.22 -5.74
N GLU A 62 25.19 12.09 -6.68
CA GLU A 62 25.52 13.51 -6.65
C GLU A 62 24.24 14.29 -6.87
N ALA A 63 24.00 15.30 -6.05
CA ALA A 63 22.83 16.15 -6.21
C ALA A 63 23.20 17.61 -6.37
N TYR A 64 22.47 18.27 -7.27
CA TYR A 64 22.66 19.68 -7.60
C TYR A 64 21.34 20.45 -7.46
N THR A 65 21.45 21.70 -7.04
CA THR A 65 20.38 22.70 -7.02
C THR A 65 20.75 23.89 -7.90
N GLU A 66 19.82 24.83 -8.08
CA GLU A 66 20.03 26.01 -8.93
C GLU A 66 20.43 25.65 -10.38
N VAL A 67 19.81 24.61 -10.93
CA VAL A 67 20.20 24.00 -12.20
C VAL A 67 19.95 24.95 -13.37
N VAL A 68 20.92 25.06 -14.27
CA VAL A 68 20.79 25.71 -15.59
C VAL A 68 21.39 24.77 -16.62
N LEU A 69 20.57 24.31 -17.55
CA LEU A 69 20.96 23.37 -18.59
C LEU A 69 21.43 24.10 -19.85
N ARG A 70 22.26 23.42 -20.64
CA ARG A 70 22.87 23.97 -21.86
C ARG A 70 21.85 24.25 -22.95
N LYS A 71 20.93 23.31 -23.18
CA LYS A 71 19.85 23.50 -24.16
C LYS A 71 18.59 23.94 -23.41
N THR A 72 17.97 25.01 -23.91
CA THR A 72 16.70 25.53 -23.41
C THR A 72 15.55 25.03 -24.29
N GLY A 73 14.42 24.75 -23.66
CA GLY A 73 13.17 24.46 -24.38
C GLY A 73 12.49 25.72 -24.90
N THR A 74 11.28 25.56 -25.44
CA THR A 74 10.41 26.66 -25.85
C THR A 74 9.85 27.44 -24.67
N ALA A 75 9.66 26.77 -23.53
CA ALA A 75 9.25 27.38 -22.28
C ALA A 75 10.47 27.73 -21.42
N ASN A 76 10.45 28.90 -20.77
CA ASN A 76 11.48 29.32 -19.83
C ASN A 76 11.26 28.67 -18.46
N VAL A 77 11.50 27.35 -18.38
CA VAL A 77 11.38 26.57 -17.14
C VAL A 77 12.76 26.24 -16.59
N ARG A 78 12.89 26.24 -15.27
CA ARG A 78 14.15 25.97 -14.56
C ARG A 78 13.89 24.92 -13.47
N PRO A 79 14.41 23.69 -13.64
CA PRO A 79 14.28 22.65 -12.62
C PRO A 79 14.91 23.09 -11.30
N ASP A 80 14.29 22.71 -10.19
CA ASP A 80 14.79 23.03 -8.84
C ASP A 80 16.08 22.26 -8.53
N GLY A 81 16.21 21.04 -9.06
CA GLY A 81 17.36 20.18 -8.82
C GLY A 81 17.70 19.21 -9.95
N LEU A 82 18.83 18.52 -9.77
CA LEU A 82 19.35 17.48 -10.66
C LEU A 82 20.01 16.39 -9.80
N LEU A 83 19.61 15.14 -10.02
CA LEU A 83 20.28 13.96 -9.50
C LEU A 83 21.17 13.34 -10.57
N VAL A 84 22.39 12.97 -10.19
CA VAL A 84 23.36 12.28 -11.05
C VAL A 84 23.86 11.06 -10.30
N LEU A 85 23.61 9.89 -10.86
CA LEU A 85 24.10 8.63 -10.34
C LEU A 85 25.21 8.11 -11.25
N ARG A 86 26.38 7.84 -10.68
CA ARG A 86 27.53 7.27 -11.40
C ARG A 86 27.85 5.90 -10.86
N SER A 87 27.88 4.90 -11.73
CA SER A 87 28.25 3.53 -11.36
C SER A 87 29.18 2.94 -12.42
N GLY A 88 30.49 2.92 -12.12
CA GLY A 88 31.50 2.57 -13.10
C GLY A 88 31.50 3.55 -14.28
N GLY A 89 31.34 3.03 -15.50
CA GLY A 89 31.22 3.84 -16.73
C GLY A 89 29.78 4.28 -17.05
N ASN A 90 28.78 3.83 -16.30
CA ASN A 90 27.38 4.18 -16.54
C ASN A 90 26.98 5.40 -15.71
N GLN A 91 26.15 6.26 -16.31
CA GLN A 91 25.55 7.42 -15.67
C GLN A 91 24.03 7.34 -15.83
N TRP A 92 23.30 7.71 -14.79
CA TRP A 92 21.85 7.95 -14.85
C TRP A 92 21.52 9.30 -14.23
N THR A 93 20.60 10.03 -14.81
CA THR A 93 20.32 11.43 -14.46
C THR A 93 18.83 11.72 -14.38
N ALA A 94 18.43 12.55 -13.41
CA ALA A 94 17.04 12.98 -13.27
C ALA A 94 16.94 14.46 -12.93
N LEU A 95 16.13 15.20 -13.69
CA LEU A 95 15.68 16.53 -13.27
C LEU A 95 14.74 16.38 -12.08
N VAL A 96 14.78 17.33 -11.15
CA VAL A 96 13.94 17.32 -9.95
C VAL A 96 13.14 18.62 -9.86
N GLU A 97 11.83 18.50 -9.69
CA GLU A 97 10.91 19.61 -9.42
C GLU A 97 10.23 19.38 -8.06
N ALA A 98 10.20 20.42 -7.23
CA ALA A 98 9.69 20.35 -5.87
C ALA A 98 8.56 21.36 -5.63
N LYS A 99 7.44 20.89 -5.08
CA LYS A 99 6.32 21.76 -4.64
C LYS A 99 6.01 21.57 -3.18
N VAL A 100 5.98 22.65 -2.40
CA VAL A 100 5.61 22.61 -0.97
C VAL A 100 4.39 23.48 -0.69
N GLY A 101 3.75 23.26 0.45
CA GLY A 101 2.59 24.05 0.88
C GLY A 101 1.34 23.68 0.07
N ASN A 102 0.73 24.67 -0.57
CA ASN A 102 -0.53 24.51 -1.32
C ASN A 102 -0.33 24.67 -2.83
N THR A 103 0.91 24.65 -3.31
CA THR A 103 1.21 24.74 -4.74
C THR A 103 1.19 23.34 -5.34
N ASP A 104 0.45 23.16 -6.43
CA ASP A 104 0.33 21.88 -7.13
C ASP A 104 1.18 21.84 -8.40
N LEU A 105 1.49 20.62 -8.83
CA LEU A 105 2.10 20.36 -10.13
C LEU A 105 1.07 20.61 -11.24
N THR A 106 1.51 21.16 -12.38
CA THR A 106 0.62 21.38 -13.54
C THR A 106 1.06 20.58 -14.77
N PRO A 107 0.13 20.11 -15.63
CA PRO A 107 0.48 19.36 -16.83
C PRO A 107 1.45 20.12 -17.73
N GLU A 108 1.23 21.42 -17.92
CA GLU A 108 2.02 22.28 -18.80
C GLU A 108 3.47 22.37 -18.31
N GLN A 109 3.66 22.51 -16.99
CA GLN A 109 5.00 22.55 -16.39
C GLN A 109 5.71 21.21 -16.58
N MET A 110 5.01 20.09 -16.38
CA MET A 110 5.59 18.75 -16.53
C MET A 110 5.97 18.46 -17.98
N GLU A 111 5.12 18.83 -18.95
CA GLU A 111 5.44 18.65 -20.36
C GLU A 111 6.65 19.46 -20.81
N ALA A 112 6.81 20.69 -20.28
CA ALA A 112 7.97 21.52 -20.52
C ALA A 112 9.26 20.89 -19.96
N TYR A 113 9.22 20.33 -18.75
CA TYR A 113 10.38 19.65 -18.17
C TYR A 113 10.74 18.33 -18.87
N LEU A 114 9.75 17.56 -19.32
CA LEU A 114 9.98 16.35 -20.10
C LEU A 114 10.64 16.67 -21.46
N GLU A 115 10.24 17.77 -22.10
CA GLU A 115 10.94 18.26 -23.30
C GLU A 115 12.37 18.69 -22.98
N LEU A 116 12.56 19.43 -21.89
CA LEU A 116 13.88 19.88 -21.46
C LEU A 116 14.82 18.71 -21.15
N ALA A 117 14.31 17.65 -20.50
CA ALA A 117 15.05 16.42 -20.23
C ALA A 117 15.51 15.75 -21.53
N LYS A 118 14.60 15.56 -22.49
CA LYS A 118 14.92 14.96 -23.80
C LYS A 118 15.98 15.77 -24.57
N LEU A 119 15.85 17.11 -24.60
CA LEU A 119 16.80 17.97 -25.31
C LEU A 119 18.24 17.81 -24.78
N ASN A 120 18.38 17.69 -23.46
CA ASN A 120 19.67 17.58 -22.78
C ASN A 120 20.13 16.13 -22.54
N GLY A 121 19.38 15.12 -22.98
CA GLY A 121 19.72 13.71 -22.80
C GLY A 121 19.63 13.24 -21.35
N VAL A 122 18.74 13.84 -20.55
CA VAL A 122 18.47 13.45 -19.16
C VAL A 122 17.48 12.29 -19.13
N ASP A 123 17.75 11.26 -18.33
CA ASP A 123 17.00 10.00 -18.35
C ASP A 123 15.58 10.11 -17.77
N ALA A 124 15.39 10.99 -16.78
CA ALA A 124 14.16 11.08 -16.04
C ALA A 124 13.80 12.50 -15.54
N LEU A 125 12.52 12.66 -15.19
CA LEU A 125 11.97 13.74 -14.39
C LEU A 125 11.38 13.12 -13.11
N LEU A 126 11.84 13.61 -11.96
CA LEU A 126 11.31 13.29 -10.64
C LEU A 126 10.58 14.51 -10.08
N THR A 127 9.34 14.34 -9.69
CA THR A 127 8.59 15.38 -8.97
C THR A 127 8.43 15.01 -7.50
N ILE A 128 8.50 16.02 -6.63
CA ILE A 128 8.23 15.86 -5.20
C ILE A 128 7.19 16.89 -4.77
N SER A 129 6.01 16.47 -4.33
CA SER A 129 4.95 17.41 -3.90
C SER A 129 4.11 16.88 -2.74
N ASN A 130 3.12 17.66 -2.28
CA ASN A 130 2.12 17.19 -1.31
C ASN A 130 0.97 16.40 -1.98
N GLN A 131 1.00 16.25 -3.30
CA GLN A 131 0.03 15.41 -4.01
C GLN A 131 0.45 13.94 -3.89
N PHE A 132 -0.49 13.02 -4.03
CA PHE A 132 -0.21 11.59 -3.99
C PHE A 132 -0.50 10.96 -5.35
N ALA A 133 0.45 10.17 -5.86
CA ALA A 133 0.20 9.36 -7.03
C ALA A 133 -0.74 8.18 -6.68
N PRO A 134 -1.70 7.82 -7.55
CA PRO A 134 -2.58 6.68 -7.30
C PRO A 134 -1.86 5.34 -7.07
N LEU A 135 -0.69 5.17 -7.68
CA LEU A 135 0.17 3.98 -7.62
C LEU A 135 1.65 4.36 -7.70
N PRO A 136 2.56 3.53 -7.17
CA PRO A 136 3.98 3.61 -7.45
C PRO A 136 4.21 3.51 -8.95
N GLY A 137 4.79 4.54 -9.55
CA GLY A 137 5.04 4.64 -11.00
C GLY A 137 3.97 5.40 -11.80
N HIS A 138 2.89 5.88 -11.18
CA HIS A 138 1.98 6.84 -11.81
C HIS A 138 2.31 8.27 -11.35
N HIS A 139 1.85 9.24 -12.12
CA HIS A 139 2.00 10.66 -11.79
C HIS A 139 0.65 11.23 -11.32
N PRO A 140 0.61 12.12 -10.32
CA PRO A 140 -0.63 12.73 -9.80
C PRO A 140 -1.36 13.60 -10.83
N VAL A 141 -0.61 14.10 -11.83
CA VAL A 141 -1.13 14.96 -12.90
C VAL A 141 -1.16 14.18 -14.22
N PRO A 142 -2.24 14.29 -15.02
CA PRO A 142 -2.32 13.62 -16.31
C PRO A 142 -1.32 14.21 -17.30
N ILE A 143 -0.51 13.34 -17.91
CA ILE A 143 0.50 13.70 -18.92
C ILE A 143 0.18 13.01 -20.23
N SER A 144 0.39 13.70 -21.35
CA SER A 144 0.20 13.14 -22.68
C SER A 144 1.12 11.94 -22.94
N ALA A 145 0.63 10.98 -23.74
CA ALA A 145 1.41 9.81 -24.14
C ALA A 145 2.67 10.18 -24.94
N SER A 146 2.68 11.34 -25.61
CA SER A 146 3.87 11.89 -26.27
C SER A 146 4.88 12.42 -25.25
N GLY A 147 4.42 13.05 -24.17
CA GLY A 147 5.27 13.52 -23.06
C GLY A 147 6.01 12.39 -22.35
N ILE A 148 5.30 11.32 -21.98
CA ILE A 148 5.88 10.17 -21.25
C ILE A 148 6.99 9.46 -22.05
N LYS A 149 6.99 9.56 -23.38
CA LYS A 149 8.04 8.97 -24.24
C LYS A 149 9.35 9.78 -24.26
N LYS A 150 9.35 11.01 -23.73
CA LYS A 150 10.51 11.92 -23.80
C LYS A 150 11.56 11.60 -22.74
N ALA A 151 11.13 11.25 -21.53
CA ALA A 151 11.95 10.83 -20.40
C ALA A 151 11.08 10.04 -19.41
N LYS A 152 11.68 9.23 -18.54
CA LYS A 152 10.92 8.54 -17.49
C LYS A 152 10.35 9.57 -16.50
N LEU A 153 9.09 9.40 -16.09
CA LEU A 153 8.44 10.30 -15.15
C LEU A 153 8.16 9.57 -13.83
N TRP A 154 8.59 10.16 -12.74
CA TRP A 154 8.41 9.63 -11.39
C TRP A 154 7.87 10.71 -10.46
N HIS A 155 7.22 10.26 -9.39
CA HIS A 155 6.65 11.14 -8.39
C HIS A 155 6.81 10.55 -7.00
N TRP A 156 7.23 11.38 -6.05
CA TRP A 156 7.16 11.11 -4.62
C TRP A 156 6.29 12.16 -3.94
N SER A 157 5.47 11.72 -2.98
CA SER A 157 4.94 12.68 -2.01
C SER A 157 6.01 13.02 -0.97
N TRP A 158 6.00 14.23 -0.41
CA TRP A 158 6.90 14.55 0.70
C TRP A 158 6.69 13.64 1.91
N MET A 159 5.44 13.25 2.17
CA MET A 159 5.11 12.29 3.22
C MET A 159 5.72 10.92 2.96
N TYR A 160 5.86 10.50 1.71
CA TYR A 160 6.55 9.27 1.36
C TYR A 160 8.05 9.37 1.70
N VAL A 161 8.73 10.43 1.28
CA VAL A 161 10.15 10.67 1.62
C VAL A 161 10.37 10.70 3.14
N LEU A 162 9.51 11.39 3.88
CA LEU A 162 9.53 11.45 5.34
C LEU A 162 9.34 10.06 5.97
N THR A 163 8.39 9.28 5.46
CA THR A 163 8.10 7.93 5.96
C THR A 163 9.28 6.99 5.73
N GLN A 164 9.89 7.01 4.54
CA GLN A 164 11.08 6.20 4.26
C GLN A 164 12.23 6.56 5.21
N ALA A 165 12.47 7.85 5.45
CA ALA A 165 13.50 8.28 6.40
C ALA A 165 13.24 7.74 7.82
N MET A 166 11.99 7.77 8.29
CA MET A 166 11.62 7.22 9.60
C MET A 166 11.83 5.70 9.68
N LEU A 167 11.34 4.95 8.68
CA LEU A 167 11.47 3.49 8.65
C LEU A 167 12.94 3.05 8.68
N HIS A 168 13.81 3.70 7.91
CA HIS A 168 15.24 3.39 7.90
C HIS A 168 15.95 3.65 9.23
N LEU A 169 15.48 4.64 10.01
CA LEU A 169 16.02 4.88 11.35
C LEU A 169 15.51 3.85 12.38
N GLU A 170 14.23 3.52 12.32
CA GLU A 170 13.56 2.60 13.26
C GLU A 170 14.02 1.15 13.06
N ASN A 171 14.14 0.71 11.81
CA ASN A 171 14.60 -0.64 11.45
C ASN A 171 16.11 -0.82 11.66
N GLY A 172 16.83 0.26 11.91
CA GLY A 172 18.28 0.23 12.09
C GLY A 172 19.03 -0.01 10.79
N ASP A 173 18.47 0.33 9.63
CA ASP A 173 19.15 0.18 8.34
C ASP A 173 20.39 1.09 8.27
N VAL A 174 20.29 2.29 8.85
CA VAL A 174 21.42 3.23 8.96
C VAL A 174 22.22 2.92 10.22
N GLN A 175 23.38 2.30 10.04
CA GLN A 175 24.28 1.89 11.13
C GLN A 175 25.19 3.02 11.62
N ASP A 176 25.64 3.89 10.70
CA ASP A 176 26.55 4.98 11.04
C ASP A 176 25.87 6.04 11.92
N ARG A 177 26.52 6.39 13.03
CA ARG A 177 25.96 7.31 14.03
C ARG A 177 25.73 8.71 13.46
N GLU A 178 26.65 9.20 12.63
CA GLU A 178 26.58 10.56 12.09
C GLU A 178 25.47 10.66 11.04
N GLN A 179 25.38 9.66 10.15
CA GLN A 179 24.28 9.54 9.18
C GLN A 179 22.91 9.44 9.87
N ARG A 180 22.79 8.70 10.98
CA ARG A 180 21.56 8.66 11.78
C ARG A 180 21.17 10.03 12.32
N VAL A 181 22.14 10.81 12.82
CA VAL A 181 21.88 12.18 13.31
C VAL A 181 21.42 13.08 12.18
N ILE A 182 22.05 13.02 11.01
CA ILE A 182 21.67 13.80 9.83
C ILE A 182 20.25 13.45 9.38
N LEU A 183 19.95 12.15 9.26
CA LEU A 183 18.62 11.70 8.83
C LEU A 183 17.53 12.10 9.83
N ASN A 184 17.83 12.02 11.13
CA ASN A 184 16.92 12.46 12.18
C ASN A 184 16.65 13.97 12.14
N GLU A 185 17.68 14.79 11.88
CA GLU A 185 17.51 16.24 11.72
C GLU A 185 16.69 16.58 10.47
N MET A 186 16.83 15.81 9.38
CA MET A 186 15.98 15.95 8.20
C MET A 186 14.51 15.64 8.53
N ILE A 187 14.24 14.58 9.29
CA ILE A 187 12.88 14.24 9.76
C ILE A 187 12.32 15.38 10.62
N ARG A 188 13.09 15.90 11.57
CA ARG A 188 12.70 17.07 12.39
C ARG A 188 12.39 18.29 11.53
N PHE A 189 13.19 18.54 10.49
CA PHE A 189 12.96 19.65 9.56
C PHE A 189 11.68 19.46 8.74
N LEU A 190 11.50 18.32 8.08
CA LEU A 190 10.36 18.04 7.21
C LEU A 190 9.03 17.95 7.98
N SER A 191 9.06 17.46 9.22
CA SER A 191 7.87 17.39 10.09
C SER A 191 7.44 18.75 10.66
N HIS A 192 8.29 19.78 10.59
CA HIS A 192 7.95 21.11 11.07
C HIS A 192 7.03 21.83 10.08
N PRO A 193 5.93 22.49 10.52
CA PRO A 193 4.96 23.15 9.63
C PRO A 193 5.57 24.16 8.66
N SER A 194 6.71 24.78 9.01
CA SER A 194 7.40 25.74 8.15
C SER A 194 7.98 25.14 6.88
N ALA A 195 8.28 23.83 6.86
CA ALA A 195 8.77 23.13 5.67
C ALA A 195 7.69 23.01 4.58
N GLY A 196 6.41 23.12 4.96
CA GLY A 196 5.28 23.04 4.04
C GLY A 196 4.96 21.63 3.56
N VAL A 197 5.56 20.60 4.15
CA VAL A 197 5.19 19.19 3.93
C VAL A 197 3.85 18.92 4.60
N LYS A 198 2.91 18.29 3.88
CA LYS A 198 1.55 18.03 4.37
C LYS A 198 1.05 16.64 3.96
N SER A 199 0.22 16.07 4.81
CA SER A 199 -0.68 14.95 4.51
C SER A 199 -1.87 15.42 3.67
N PHE A 200 -2.60 14.46 3.11
CA PHE A 200 -3.89 14.70 2.49
C PHE A 200 -4.92 14.97 3.60
N ASP A 201 -5.45 16.19 3.69
CA ASP A 201 -6.25 16.64 4.86
C ASP A 201 -7.73 16.87 4.56
N GLN A 202 -8.13 16.81 3.29
CA GLN A 202 -9.52 17.04 2.90
C GLN A 202 -9.89 16.40 1.56
N MET A 203 -11.09 15.84 1.51
CA MET A 203 -11.73 15.46 0.26
C MET A 203 -12.09 16.68 -0.63
N PRO A 204 -12.24 16.51 -1.94
CA PRO A 204 -12.64 17.56 -2.87
C PRO A 204 -14.08 18.06 -2.64
N ALA A 205 -14.46 19.19 -3.24
CA ALA A 205 -15.83 19.69 -3.19
C ALA A 205 -16.84 18.66 -3.76
N ALA A 206 -16.43 17.94 -4.82
CA ALA A 206 -17.20 16.85 -5.42
C ALA A 206 -17.60 15.76 -4.42
N TRP A 207 -16.85 15.53 -3.33
CA TRP A 207 -17.21 14.55 -2.31
C TRP A 207 -18.56 14.86 -1.66
N THR A 208 -18.76 16.13 -1.29
CA THR A 208 -20.03 16.58 -0.67
C THR A 208 -21.17 16.51 -1.70
N SER A 209 -20.92 16.89 -2.95
CA SER A 209 -21.90 16.81 -4.04
C SER A 209 -22.34 15.37 -4.32
N VAL A 210 -21.39 14.43 -4.44
CA VAL A 210 -21.66 13.01 -4.66
C VAL A 210 -22.41 12.40 -3.47
N ALA A 211 -21.99 12.70 -2.24
CA ALA A 211 -22.70 12.24 -1.04
C ALA A 211 -24.14 12.76 -0.99
N ALA A 212 -24.37 14.04 -1.30
CA ALA A 212 -25.71 14.61 -1.34
C ALA A 212 -26.58 13.96 -2.45
N ALA A 213 -26.01 13.73 -3.63
CA ALA A 213 -26.71 13.09 -4.74
C ALA A 213 -27.15 11.66 -4.40
N VAL A 214 -26.27 10.85 -3.81
CA VAL A 214 -26.59 9.48 -3.37
C VAL A 214 -27.68 9.50 -2.28
N GLN A 215 -27.58 10.40 -1.30
CA GLN A 215 -28.58 10.51 -0.24
C GLN A 215 -29.96 10.93 -0.75
N ALA A 216 -30.01 11.71 -1.83
CA ALA A 216 -31.26 12.08 -2.51
C ALA A 216 -31.83 10.94 -3.38
N GLY A 217 -31.18 9.77 -3.44
CA GLY A 217 -31.57 8.64 -4.30
C GLY A 217 -31.22 8.85 -5.78
N GLY A 218 -30.31 9.78 -6.08
CA GLY A 218 -29.87 10.06 -7.44
C GLY A 218 -28.93 8.98 -7.98
N ALA A 219 -29.01 8.74 -9.29
CA ALA A 219 -28.05 7.89 -9.99
C ALA A 219 -26.76 8.68 -10.30
N LEU A 220 -25.61 8.05 -10.07
CA LEU A 220 -24.31 8.61 -10.42
C LEU A 220 -23.91 8.18 -11.84
N SER A 221 -23.24 9.06 -12.57
CA SER A 221 -22.62 8.73 -13.85
C SER A 221 -21.13 8.52 -13.66
N ALA A 222 -20.62 7.35 -14.03
CA ALA A 222 -19.19 7.06 -13.97
C ALA A 222 -18.32 8.05 -14.76
N LYS A 223 -18.90 8.74 -15.75
CA LYS A 223 -18.19 9.73 -16.59
C LYS A 223 -18.25 11.16 -16.05
N SER A 224 -18.98 11.43 -14.95
CA SER A 224 -19.04 12.79 -14.42
C SER A 224 -17.70 13.22 -13.84
N SER A 225 -17.38 14.51 -13.95
CA SER A 225 -16.18 15.10 -13.34
C SER A 225 -16.13 14.81 -11.85
N ASP A 226 -17.25 14.95 -11.15
CA ASP A 226 -17.35 14.77 -9.71
C ASP A 226 -16.99 13.33 -9.28
N VAL A 227 -17.45 12.32 -10.02
CA VAL A 227 -17.12 10.91 -9.73
C VAL A 227 -15.64 10.66 -9.96
N GLN A 228 -15.08 11.16 -11.06
CA GLN A 228 -13.65 11.02 -11.38
C GLN A 228 -12.77 11.71 -10.32
N GLU A 229 -13.15 12.91 -9.89
CA GLU A 229 -12.45 13.66 -8.85
C GLU A 229 -12.51 12.95 -7.49
N VAL A 230 -13.67 12.39 -7.11
CA VAL A 230 -13.83 11.60 -5.87
C VAL A 230 -12.98 10.34 -5.91
N VAL A 231 -12.94 9.61 -7.02
CA VAL A 231 -12.07 8.43 -7.18
C VAL A 231 -10.59 8.81 -7.08
N GLY A 232 -10.19 9.91 -7.72
CA GLY A 232 -8.82 10.43 -7.63
C GLY A 232 -8.43 10.79 -6.19
N ALA A 233 -9.30 11.50 -5.47
CA ALA A 233 -9.10 11.85 -4.07
C ALA A 233 -9.02 10.62 -3.15
N TRP A 234 -9.85 9.61 -3.39
CA TRP A 234 -9.79 8.33 -2.68
C TRP A 234 -8.43 7.63 -2.83
N TYR A 235 -7.82 7.70 -4.00
CA TYR A 235 -6.47 7.15 -4.18
C TYR A 235 -5.40 7.93 -3.41
N GLN A 236 -5.54 9.25 -3.31
CA GLN A 236 -4.63 10.08 -2.53
C GLN A 236 -4.75 9.76 -1.04
N GLU A 237 -5.98 9.77 -0.53
CA GLU A 237 -6.30 9.42 0.86
C GLU A 237 -5.78 8.03 1.23
N THR A 238 -6.08 7.01 0.41
CA THR A 238 -5.67 5.63 0.71
C THR A 238 -4.16 5.42 0.65
N ARG A 239 -3.44 6.23 -0.14
CA ARG A 239 -1.97 6.24 -0.16
C ARG A 239 -1.42 6.87 1.09
N ASP A 240 -1.94 8.02 1.50
CA ASP A 240 -1.49 8.67 2.72
C ASP A 240 -1.79 7.81 3.96
N LEU A 241 -2.97 7.20 4.01
CA LEU A 241 -3.35 6.27 5.07
C LEU A 241 -2.42 5.06 5.16
N CYS A 242 -1.94 4.54 4.03
CA CYS A 242 -0.88 3.52 4.05
C CYS A 242 0.40 4.06 4.69
N LEU A 243 0.82 5.28 4.36
CA LEU A 243 2.01 5.87 4.98
C LEU A 243 1.82 6.14 6.48
N ILE A 244 0.62 6.56 6.91
CA ILE A 244 0.25 6.70 8.33
C ILE A 244 0.42 5.36 9.04
N LEU A 245 -0.18 4.30 8.50
CA LEU A 245 -0.05 2.96 9.04
C LEU A 245 1.42 2.51 9.05
N SER A 246 2.20 2.79 8.00
CA SER A 246 3.62 2.43 7.97
C SER A 246 4.39 3.05 9.13
N ARG A 247 4.17 4.34 9.40
CA ARG A 247 4.80 5.04 10.52
C ARG A 247 4.32 4.54 11.88
N GLN A 248 3.07 4.10 12.00
CA GLN A 248 2.53 3.55 13.25
C GLN A 248 3.06 2.13 13.53
N LEU A 249 3.38 1.37 12.49
CA LEU A 249 3.77 -0.04 12.59
C LEU A 249 5.29 -0.25 12.52
N GLY A 250 6.05 0.71 12.00
CA GLY A 250 7.47 0.53 11.67
C GLY A 250 7.70 -0.39 10.47
N GLU A 251 6.66 -0.66 9.67
CA GLU A 251 6.66 -1.64 8.59
C GLU A 251 6.03 -1.03 7.33
N GLU A 252 6.50 -1.40 6.14
CA GLU A 252 5.95 -0.83 4.91
C GLU A 252 4.55 -1.37 4.58
N VAL A 253 3.54 -0.52 4.70
CA VAL A 253 2.16 -0.78 4.28
C VAL A 253 1.91 -0.18 2.89
N SER A 254 1.23 -0.94 2.02
CA SER A 254 0.95 -0.50 0.65
C SER A 254 -0.46 -0.82 0.18
N VAL A 255 -0.98 -0.02 -0.75
CA VAL A 255 -2.24 -0.34 -1.44
C VAL A 255 -1.98 -1.48 -2.41
N LYS A 256 -2.65 -2.62 -2.18
CA LYS A 256 -2.68 -3.78 -3.05
C LYS A 256 -3.56 -3.49 -4.26
N VAL A 257 -2.98 -3.64 -5.44
CA VAL A 257 -3.67 -3.40 -6.72
C VAL A 257 -3.45 -4.58 -7.66
N SER A 258 -4.45 -4.87 -8.49
CA SER A 258 -4.35 -5.96 -9.46
C SER A 258 -3.27 -5.66 -10.50
N ARG A 259 -2.62 -6.70 -11.03
CA ARG A 259 -1.59 -6.54 -12.06
C ARG A 259 -2.11 -5.77 -13.29
N ALA A 260 -3.37 -5.97 -13.67
CA ALA A 260 -3.99 -5.25 -14.78
C ALA A 260 -4.08 -3.74 -14.51
N HIS A 261 -4.50 -3.35 -13.31
CA HIS A 261 -4.62 -1.95 -12.89
C HIS A 261 -3.27 -1.26 -12.66
N THR A 262 -2.22 -2.02 -12.32
CA THR A 262 -0.84 -1.51 -12.26
C THR A 262 -0.29 -1.19 -13.64
N LEU A 263 -0.63 -1.98 -14.66
CA LEU A 263 -0.17 -1.77 -16.02
C LEU A 263 -0.96 -0.68 -16.76
N ASP A 264 -2.25 -0.50 -16.41
CA ASP A 264 -3.12 0.50 -17.01
C ASP A 264 -3.88 1.32 -15.93
N PRO A 265 -3.38 2.53 -15.57
CA PRO A 265 -4.08 3.43 -14.65
C PRO A 265 -5.49 3.81 -15.10
N SER A 266 -5.70 3.96 -16.41
CA SER A 266 -6.98 4.41 -16.95
C SER A 266 -8.06 3.34 -16.76
N LEU A 267 -7.66 2.07 -16.87
CA LEU A 267 -8.51 0.92 -16.57
C LEU A 267 -8.95 0.93 -15.10
N ARG A 268 -8.03 1.22 -14.17
CA ARG A 268 -8.33 1.29 -12.74
C ARG A 268 -9.33 2.40 -12.42
N ILE A 269 -9.05 3.62 -12.88
CA ILE A 269 -9.95 4.77 -12.70
C ILE A 269 -11.35 4.46 -13.24
N LYS A 270 -11.43 3.89 -14.44
CA LYS A 270 -12.70 3.48 -15.04
C LYS A 270 -13.43 2.45 -14.17
N ALA A 271 -12.75 1.40 -13.73
CA ALA A 271 -13.35 0.34 -12.91
C ALA A 271 -13.87 0.88 -11.57
N ASP A 272 -13.09 1.72 -10.89
CA ASP A 272 -13.48 2.27 -9.58
C ASP A 272 -14.58 3.35 -9.72
N ALA A 273 -14.61 4.10 -10.82
CA ALA A 273 -15.72 5.00 -11.15
C ALA A 273 -17.01 4.25 -11.49
N ASP A 274 -16.92 3.15 -12.25
CA ASP A 274 -18.06 2.26 -12.53
C ASP A 274 -18.60 1.64 -11.23
N LEU A 275 -17.70 1.21 -10.33
CA LEU A 275 -18.07 0.68 -9.01
C LEU A 275 -18.77 1.74 -8.15
N LEU A 276 -18.22 2.96 -8.08
CA LEU A 276 -18.86 4.05 -7.35
C LEU A 276 -20.25 4.37 -7.94
N ALA A 277 -20.38 4.37 -9.26
CA ALA A 277 -21.65 4.66 -9.90
C ALA A 277 -22.72 3.58 -9.65
N GLN A 278 -22.33 2.31 -9.63
CA GLN A 278 -23.25 1.18 -9.48
C GLN A 278 -23.58 0.85 -8.03
N GLU A 279 -22.58 0.90 -7.14
CA GLU A 279 -22.72 0.47 -5.75
C GLU A 279 -22.74 1.62 -4.75
N CYS A 280 -22.44 2.84 -5.19
CA CYS A 280 -22.21 4.00 -4.32
C CYS A 280 -21.15 3.70 -3.25
N ARG A 281 -20.07 3.02 -3.66
CA ARG A 281 -18.98 2.57 -2.79
C ARG A 281 -17.61 2.79 -3.42
N LEU A 282 -16.66 3.18 -2.58
CA LEU A 282 -15.23 3.15 -2.89
C LEU A 282 -14.58 2.02 -2.10
N ARG A 283 -13.57 1.38 -2.68
CA ARG A 283 -12.86 0.25 -2.07
C ARG A 283 -11.36 0.36 -2.29
N SER A 284 -10.59 -0.14 -1.34
CA SER A 284 -9.14 -0.31 -1.41
C SER A 284 -8.72 -1.51 -0.57
N SER A 285 -7.62 -2.17 -0.95
CA SER A 285 -7.06 -3.30 -0.22
C SER A 285 -5.65 -2.94 0.23
N PHE A 286 -5.33 -3.08 1.52
CA PHE A 286 -4.00 -2.77 2.07
C PHE A 286 -3.24 -4.05 2.36
N ALA A 287 -2.02 -4.13 1.85
CA ALA A 287 -1.07 -5.16 2.18
C ALA A 287 -0.20 -4.67 3.35
N VAL A 288 -0.30 -5.38 4.48
CA VAL A 288 0.55 -5.18 5.65
C VAL A 288 1.43 -6.43 5.79
N PRO A 289 2.76 -6.30 5.91
CA PRO A 289 3.66 -7.43 6.06
C PRO A 289 3.24 -8.36 7.19
N ASN A 290 3.44 -9.67 7.00
CA ASN A 290 3.22 -10.71 8.01
C ASN A 290 1.80 -10.81 8.60
N THR A 291 0.80 -10.20 7.98
CA THR A 291 -0.61 -10.30 8.42
C THR A 291 -1.35 -11.49 7.80
N ALA A 292 -2.47 -11.88 8.42
CA ALA A 292 -3.23 -13.03 7.98
C ALA A 292 -3.94 -12.86 6.62
N ALA A 293 -4.24 -11.63 6.24
CA ALA A 293 -4.89 -11.27 4.99
C ALA A 293 -4.67 -9.76 4.72
N ALA A 294 -4.95 -9.31 3.50
CA ALA A 294 -5.05 -7.88 3.24
C ALA A 294 -6.24 -7.27 3.99
N ILE A 295 -6.11 -6.00 4.37
CA ILE A 295 -7.19 -5.22 4.97
C ILE A 295 -8.02 -4.63 3.83
N GLU A 296 -9.27 -5.04 3.72
CA GLU A 296 -10.21 -4.45 2.76
C GLU A 296 -10.89 -3.25 3.40
N VAL A 297 -10.70 -2.07 2.82
CA VAL A 297 -11.26 -0.80 3.27
C VAL A 297 -12.33 -0.34 2.28
N SER A 298 -13.47 0.15 2.78
CA SER A 298 -14.49 0.74 1.93
C SER A 298 -15.21 1.92 2.55
N ALA A 299 -15.57 2.89 1.72
CA ALA A 299 -16.46 3.99 2.06
C ALA A 299 -17.80 3.78 1.35
N ASP A 300 -18.88 3.69 2.10
CA ASP A 300 -20.23 3.44 1.61
C ASP A 300 -21.08 4.70 1.70
N PHE A 301 -21.38 5.31 0.55
CA PHE A 301 -22.14 6.55 0.46
C PHE A 301 -23.62 6.36 0.79
N ASN A 302 -24.18 5.17 0.55
CA ASN A 302 -25.57 4.88 0.91
C ASN A 302 -25.72 4.87 2.43
N ARG A 303 -24.80 4.18 3.11
CA ARG A 303 -24.84 4.00 4.57
C ARG A 303 -24.14 5.11 5.34
N ARG A 304 -23.38 5.97 4.67
CA ARG A 304 -22.52 7.00 5.27
C ARG A 304 -21.58 6.42 6.32
N ALA A 305 -20.98 5.29 5.97
CA ALA A 305 -20.16 4.49 6.86
C ALA A 305 -18.85 4.08 6.20
N VAL A 306 -17.83 3.87 7.04
CA VAL A 306 -16.56 3.26 6.65
C VAL A 306 -16.53 1.83 7.16
N TYR A 307 -16.02 0.92 6.34
CA TYR A 307 -15.79 -0.46 6.72
C TYR A 307 -14.34 -0.85 6.53
N ALA A 308 -13.85 -1.68 7.44
CA ALA A 308 -12.59 -2.40 7.30
C ALA A 308 -12.85 -3.89 7.52
N SER A 309 -12.24 -4.77 6.74
CA SER A 309 -12.39 -6.21 6.94
C SER A 309 -11.16 -7.02 6.59
N MET A 310 -11.06 -8.20 7.19
CA MET A 310 -10.07 -9.22 6.85
C MET A 310 -10.76 -10.58 6.81
N ARG A 311 -10.46 -11.36 5.76
CA ARG A 311 -11.03 -12.68 5.57
C ARG A 311 -9.98 -13.77 5.79
N VAL A 312 -10.30 -14.73 6.64
CA VAL A 312 -9.42 -15.87 7.00
C VAL A 312 -10.13 -17.20 6.77
N MET A 313 -9.37 -18.19 6.31
CA MET A 313 -9.87 -19.56 6.18
C MET A 313 -10.13 -20.17 7.55
N ALA A 314 -11.23 -20.91 7.67
CA ALA A 314 -11.52 -21.63 8.91
C ALA A 314 -10.62 -22.88 9.02
N PRO A 315 -10.25 -23.30 10.25
CA PRO A 315 -9.42 -24.48 10.47
C PRO A 315 -9.98 -25.75 9.83
N GLY A 316 -9.20 -26.38 8.93
CA GLY A 316 -9.61 -27.58 8.20
C GLY A 316 -9.65 -28.85 9.07
N ASP A 317 -8.89 -28.88 10.15
CA ASP A 317 -8.83 -29.97 11.14
C ASP A 317 -10.07 -30.02 12.05
N ARG A 318 -10.90 -28.97 12.05
CA ARG A 318 -12.10 -28.86 12.89
C ARG A 318 -13.36 -29.24 12.13
N LYS A 319 -14.12 -30.17 12.70
CA LYS A 319 -15.34 -30.73 12.06
C LYS A 319 -16.59 -29.86 12.20
N SER A 320 -16.73 -29.08 13.27
CA SER A 320 -17.94 -28.27 13.53
C SER A 320 -17.72 -26.76 13.37
N THR A 321 -18.80 -26.05 13.03
CA THR A 321 -18.81 -24.58 12.97
C THR A 321 -18.47 -23.97 14.32
N LYS A 322 -19.05 -24.47 15.42
CA LYS A 322 -18.70 -24.05 16.77
C LYS A 322 -17.20 -24.15 17.05
N ALA A 323 -16.55 -25.26 16.72
CA ALA A 323 -15.11 -25.42 16.93
C ALA A 323 -14.28 -24.45 16.08
N ARG A 324 -14.69 -24.20 14.83
CA ARG A 324 -14.06 -23.20 13.94
C ARG A 324 -14.26 -21.77 14.45
N LEU A 325 -15.43 -21.44 14.99
CA LEU A 325 -15.71 -20.13 15.57
C LEU A 325 -14.92 -19.91 16.86
N THR A 326 -14.84 -20.90 17.76
CA THR A 326 -14.03 -20.79 18.98
C THR A 326 -12.55 -20.53 18.67
N TRP A 327 -12.01 -21.04 17.56
CA TRP A 327 -10.66 -20.68 17.09
C TRP A 327 -10.51 -19.18 16.83
N LEU A 328 -11.47 -18.59 16.12
CA LEU A 328 -11.47 -17.18 15.76
C LEU A 328 -11.67 -16.31 17.01
N LEU A 329 -12.66 -16.65 17.85
CA LEU A 329 -12.96 -15.90 19.07
C LEU A 329 -11.77 -15.83 20.03
N ARG A 330 -10.94 -16.88 20.10
CA ARG A 330 -9.70 -16.87 20.89
C ARG A 330 -8.69 -15.84 20.40
N GLN A 331 -8.59 -15.64 19.08
CA GLN A 331 -7.71 -14.61 18.50
C GLN A 331 -8.22 -13.22 18.82
N LEU A 332 -9.54 -13.03 18.72
CA LEU A 332 -10.20 -11.77 19.03
C LEU A 332 -10.48 -11.59 20.53
N GLY A 333 -9.80 -12.29 21.44
CA GLY A 333 -10.12 -12.25 22.87
C GLY A 333 -9.92 -10.88 23.50
N LYS A 334 -8.95 -10.10 23.01
CA LYS A 334 -8.60 -8.76 23.51
C LYS A 334 -9.30 -7.62 22.77
N SER A 335 -9.98 -7.91 21.67
CA SER A 335 -10.65 -6.91 20.85
C SER A 335 -11.84 -6.29 21.59
N LYS A 336 -12.05 -4.98 21.45
CA LYS A 336 -13.31 -4.33 21.78
C LYS A 336 -14.38 -4.83 20.80
N ALA A 337 -15.51 -5.31 21.31
CA ALA A 337 -16.53 -5.92 20.46
C ALA A 337 -17.39 -4.91 19.68
N GLU A 338 -17.34 -3.64 20.08
CA GLU A 338 -18.06 -2.54 19.44
C GLU A 338 -17.71 -2.47 17.95
N ASN A 339 -18.73 -2.26 17.11
CA ASN A 339 -18.59 -2.13 15.66
C ASN A 339 -18.04 -3.35 14.90
N ILE A 340 -17.65 -4.44 15.59
CA ILE A 340 -17.13 -5.66 14.97
C ILE A 340 -18.25 -6.70 14.75
N HIS A 341 -18.31 -7.21 13.54
CA HIS A 341 -19.20 -8.26 13.09
C HIS A 341 -18.38 -9.41 12.48
N ILE A 342 -18.87 -10.63 12.61
CA ILE A 342 -18.29 -11.81 11.96
C ILE A 342 -19.27 -12.29 10.89
N ARG A 343 -18.79 -12.38 9.65
CA ARG A 343 -19.49 -13.03 8.55
C ARG A 343 -19.01 -14.45 8.37
N PHE A 344 -19.95 -15.37 8.19
CA PHE A 344 -19.72 -16.79 8.00
C PHE A 344 -19.96 -17.12 6.53
N TYR A 345 -18.91 -17.57 5.85
CA TYR A 345 -19.03 -18.04 4.47
C TYR A 345 -19.15 -19.56 4.46
N TRP A 346 -20.25 -20.03 3.91
CA TRP A 346 -20.58 -21.44 3.83
C TRP A 346 -20.02 -22.08 2.54
N PRO A 347 -19.90 -23.41 2.49
CA PRO A 347 -19.50 -24.11 1.27
C PRO A 347 -20.45 -23.76 0.11
N GLY A 348 -19.88 -23.56 -1.09
CA GLY A 348 -20.64 -23.16 -2.28
C GLY A 348 -20.70 -21.64 -2.48
N ARG A 349 -21.72 -21.18 -3.24
CA ARG A 349 -21.91 -19.76 -3.61
C ARG A 349 -23.11 -19.10 -2.90
N GLY A 350 -23.55 -19.68 -1.79
CA GLY A 350 -24.64 -19.12 -0.99
C GLY A 350 -24.27 -17.80 -0.33
N ALA A 351 -25.28 -17.07 0.15
CA ALA A 351 -25.08 -15.87 0.95
C ALA A 351 -24.35 -16.19 2.27
N PHE A 352 -23.60 -15.22 2.80
CA PHE A 352 -23.03 -15.32 4.14
C PHE A 352 -24.10 -15.02 5.20
N THR A 353 -23.93 -15.57 6.41
CA THR A 353 -24.63 -15.08 7.61
C THR A 353 -23.73 -14.11 8.36
N GLN A 354 -24.29 -13.23 9.19
CA GLN A 354 -23.53 -12.21 9.90
C GLN A 354 -24.06 -12.00 11.32
N HIS A 355 -23.15 -11.93 12.29
CA HIS A 355 -23.50 -11.69 13.70
C HIS A 355 -22.51 -10.73 14.37
N PRO A 356 -22.94 -9.88 15.32
CA PRO A 356 -22.04 -9.04 16.11
C PRO A 356 -21.07 -9.89 16.95
N LEU A 357 -19.82 -9.43 17.10
CA LEU A 357 -18.80 -10.13 17.90
C LEU A 357 -19.24 -10.30 19.36
N ALA A 358 -19.89 -9.29 19.95
CA ALA A 358 -20.40 -9.35 21.32
C ALA A 358 -21.34 -10.54 21.53
N LYS A 359 -22.34 -10.70 20.65
CA LYS A 359 -23.31 -11.80 20.73
C LYS A 359 -22.67 -13.17 20.55
N LEU A 360 -21.68 -13.30 19.66
CA LEU A 360 -20.98 -14.56 19.44
C LEU A 360 -20.07 -14.97 20.60
N ARG A 361 -19.59 -14.01 21.41
CA ARG A 361 -18.84 -14.31 22.64
C ARG A 361 -19.74 -14.88 23.73
N GLU A 362 -20.97 -14.39 23.83
CA GLU A 362 -21.98 -14.87 24.78
C GLU A 362 -22.58 -16.21 24.34
N SER A 363 -22.97 -16.32 23.07
CA SER A 363 -23.70 -17.44 22.50
C SER A 363 -23.12 -17.88 21.15
N PRO A 364 -22.05 -18.70 21.13
CA PRO A 364 -21.41 -19.14 19.88
C PRO A 364 -22.33 -19.94 18.93
N GLU A 365 -23.35 -20.61 19.47
CA GLU A 365 -24.36 -21.38 18.71
C GLU A 365 -25.17 -20.53 17.74
N LEU A 366 -25.25 -19.20 17.96
CA LEU A 366 -25.91 -18.28 17.03
C LEU A 366 -25.27 -18.28 15.64
N GLY A 367 -23.99 -18.67 15.53
CA GLY A 367 -23.27 -18.73 14.26
C GLY A 367 -23.40 -20.07 13.53
N GLU A 368 -24.19 -21.03 14.01
CA GLU A 368 -24.37 -22.32 13.35
C GLU A 368 -25.47 -22.28 12.28
N GLU A 369 -25.30 -23.06 11.21
CA GLU A 369 -26.31 -23.27 10.18
C GLU A 369 -26.49 -24.77 9.94
N ALA A 370 -27.75 -25.24 9.94
CA ALA A 370 -28.07 -26.66 9.89
C ALA A 370 -27.50 -27.32 8.62
N GLY A 371 -26.80 -28.45 8.80
CA GLY A 371 -26.23 -29.23 7.71
C GLY A 371 -25.02 -28.60 7.01
N LYS A 372 -24.48 -27.47 7.51
CA LYS A 372 -23.34 -26.77 6.91
C LYS A 372 -22.21 -26.53 7.91
N VAL A 373 -20.98 -26.53 7.39
CA VAL A 373 -19.77 -26.19 8.17
C VAL A 373 -19.08 -24.99 7.52
N VAL A 374 -18.90 -23.92 8.29
CA VAL A 374 -18.33 -22.66 7.80
C VAL A 374 -16.95 -22.87 7.18
N SER A 375 -16.71 -22.34 5.98
CA SER A 375 -15.47 -22.49 5.22
C SER A 375 -14.45 -21.39 5.51
N SER A 376 -14.93 -20.16 5.74
CA SER A 376 -14.08 -19.02 6.08
C SER A 376 -14.86 -17.98 6.86
N PHE A 377 -14.15 -17.16 7.62
CA PHE A 377 -14.71 -16.02 8.33
C PHE A 377 -14.22 -14.72 7.72
N GLU A 378 -15.07 -13.71 7.65
CA GLU A 378 -14.66 -12.32 7.44
C GLU A 378 -15.00 -11.54 8.70
N VAL A 379 -13.98 -10.92 9.31
CA VAL A 379 -14.16 -10.01 10.44
C VAL A 379 -14.31 -8.62 9.88
N VAL A 380 -15.47 -8.00 10.11
CA VAL A 380 -15.86 -6.71 9.56
C VAL A 380 -16.01 -5.70 10.69
N PHE A 381 -15.28 -4.61 10.61
CA PHE A 381 -15.49 -3.42 11.42
C PHE A 381 -16.29 -2.39 10.63
N ALA A 382 -17.30 -1.81 11.27
CA ALA A 382 -18.25 -0.88 10.66
C ALA A 382 -18.39 0.38 11.50
N ARG A 383 -17.93 1.52 10.98
CA ARG A 383 -18.05 2.81 11.65
C ARG A 383 -19.04 3.70 10.89
N ASP A 384 -20.19 3.94 11.50
CA ASP A 384 -21.18 4.92 11.01
C ASP A 384 -20.67 6.34 11.29
N LEU A 385 -20.61 7.17 10.26
CA LEU A 385 -20.15 8.56 10.35
C LEU A 385 -21.32 9.55 10.25
N ALA A 386 -22.53 9.08 9.97
CA ALA A 386 -23.73 9.90 9.79
C ALA A 386 -23.47 11.14 8.92
N GLY A 387 -23.80 12.34 9.42
CA GLY A 387 -23.57 13.59 8.69
C GLY A 387 -22.09 13.94 8.48
N ARG A 388 -21.17 13.44 9.31
CA ARG A 388 -19.73 13.67 9.16
C ARG A 388 -19.15 13.04 7.91
N PHE A 389 -19.81 11.99 7.39
CA PHE A 389 -19.39 11.33 6.14
C PHE A 389 -19.28 12.32 4.97
N ALA A 390 -20.21 13.26 4.83
CA ALA A 390 -20.22 14.24 3.74
C ALA A 390 -19.29 15.44 3.99
N GLN A 391 -18.72 15.55 5.19
CA GLN A 391 -17.86 16.66 5.60
C GLN A 391 -16.41 16.37 5.23
N ARG A 392 -15.90 17.09 4.24
CA ARG A 392 -14.63 16.81 3.55
C ARG A 392 -13.42 16.54 4.44
N LYS A 393 -13.22 17.35 5.48
CA LYS A 393 -12.11 17.20 6.46
C LYS A 393 -12.39 16.13 7.50
N ASN A 394 -13.60 16.12 8.04
CA ASN A 394 -13.97 15.18 9.09
C ASN A 394 -14.00 13.73 8.59
N PHE A 395 -14.37 13.51 7.32
CA PHE A 395 -14.28 12.19 6.71
C PHE A 395 -12.84 11.64 6.74
N VAL A 396 -11.84 12.45 6.36
CA VAL A 396 -10.42 12.06 6.40
C VAL A 396 -10.02 11.71 7.82
N VAL A 397 -10.27 12.60 8.79
CA VAL A 397 -9.95 12.35 10.21
C VAL A 397 -10.62 11.08 10.74
N ASP A 398 -11.89 10.85 10.41
CA ASP A 398 -12.63 9.67 10.87
C ASP A 398 -12.11 8.37 10.23
N LEU A 399 -11.68 8.42 8.97
CA LEU A 399 -11.08 7.29 8.25
C LEU A 399 -9.67 6.95 8.79
N GLU A 400 -8.83 7.97 8.97
CA GLU A 400 -7.49 7.88 9.55
C GLU A 400 -7.51 7.36 11.00
N GLN A 401 -8.62 7.49 11.71
CA GLN A 401 -8.81 6.84 13.01
C GLN A 401 -9.38 5.42 12.87
N ALA A 402 -10.38 5.23 12.00
CA ALA A 402 -11.09 3.95 11.88
C ALA A 402 -10.21 2.77 11.43
N ILE A 403 -9.25 3.00 10.52
CA ILE A 403 -8.43 1.91 9.98
C ILE A 403 -7.34 1.47 10.95
N PRO A 404 -6.58 2.37 11.61
CA PRO A 404 -5.70 1.98 12.71
C PRO A 404 -6.45 1.30 13.85
N ASP A 405 -7.63 1.78 14.24
CA ASP A 405 -8.47 1.13 15.25
C ASP A 405 -8.82 -0.31 14.82
N PHE A 406 -9.21 -0.53 13.55
CA PHE A 406 -9.44 -1.88 13.04
C PHE A 406 -8.18 -2.74 13.10
N TYR A 407 -7.02 -2.21 12.72
CA TYR A 407 -5.78 -2.97 12.77
C TYR A 407 -5.42 -3.38 14.19
N GLU A 408 -5.49 -2.45 15.15
CA GLU A 408 -5.24 -2.71 16.57
C GLU A 408 -6.22 -3.75 17.13
N GLN A 409 -7.51 -3.61 16.83
CA GLN A 409 -8.54 -4.47 17.41
C GLN A 409 -8.67 -5.82 16.71
N VAL A 410 -8.28 -5.94 15.44
CA VAL A 410 -8.49 -7.15 14.62
C VAL A 410 -7.21 -7.55 13.91
N GLY A 411 -6.65 -6.67 13.10
CA GLY A 411 -5.58 -7.01 12.14
C GLY A 411 -4.37 -7.66 12.77
N GLN A 412 -3.85 -7.09 13.86
CA GLN A 412 -2.68 -7.61 14.57
C GLN A 412 -2.93 -8.92 15.34
N HIS A 413 -4.20 -9.33 15.51
CA HIS A 413 -4.58 -10.51 16.27
C HIS A 413 -4.90 -11.72 15.40
N LEU A 414 -5.33 -11.49 14.16
CA LEU A 414 -5.67 -12.55 13.23
C LEU A 414 -4.42 -13.31 12.75
N LYS A 415 -4.53 -14.63 12.69
CA LYS A 415 -3.51 -15.56 12.22
C LYS A 415 -4.10 -16.47 11.14
N VAL A 416 -3.31 -16.75 10.11
CA VAL A 416 -3.67 -17.76 9.10
C VAL A 416 -3.66 -19.13 9.76
N TRP A 417 -4.71 -19.92 9.52
CA TRP A 417 -4.65 -21.34 9.89
C TRP A 417 -3.66 -22.07 8.99
N GLN A 418 -2.73 -22.80 9.60
CA GLN A 418 -1.77 -23.66 8.91
C GLN A 418 -2.06 -25.13 9.27
N PRO A 419 -2.08 -26.04 8.28
CA PRO A 419 -2.23 -27.47 8.56
C PRO A 419 -1.04 -27.97 9.38
N GLN A 420 -1.29 -28.93 10.27
CA GLN A 420 -0.20 -29.58 11.01
C GLN A 420 0.72 -30.33 10.05
N ALA A 421 2.03 -30.25 10.31
CA ALA A 421 3.01 -31.04 9.57
C ALA A 421 2.64 -32.53 9.63
N PRO A 422 2.69 -33.27 8.50
CA PRO A 422 2.50 -34.71 8.51
C PRO A 422 3.48 -35.36 9.49
N LYS A 423 2.96 -36.20 10.38
CA LYS A 423 3.81 -37.00 11.27
C LYS A 423 4.28 -38.24 10.51
N LEU A 424 5.53 -38.66 10.75
CA LEU A 424 5.97 -40.00 10.34
C LEU A 424 5.03 -41.00 10.99
N LYS A 425 4.50 -41.92 10.19
CA LYS A 425 3.73 -43.03 10.73
C LYS A 425 4.71 -43.97 11.44
N GLU A 426 4.27 -44.60 12.53
CA GLU A 426 5.13 -45.48 13.33
C GLU A 426 5.70 -46.65 12.51
N ASP A 427 4.91 -47.17 11.56
CA ASP A 427 5.26 -48.21 10.58
C ASP A 427 6.17 -47.73 9.45
N ARG A 428 6.53 -46.45 9.41
CA ARG A 428 7.38 -45.82 8.38
C ARG A 428 8.41 -44.87 9.02
N SER A 429 8.91 -45.27 10.19
CA SER A 429 9.76 -44.42 11.03
C SER A 429 11.24 -44.48 10.65
N SER A 430 11.68 -45.49 9.89
CA SER A 430 13.03 -45.61 9.34
C SER A 430 13.05 -45.74 7.82
N ALA A 431 14.21 -45.47 7.21
CA ALA A 431 14.41 -45.64 5.76
C ALA A 431 14.26 -47.09 5.29
N ILE A 432 14.42 -48.06 6.20
CA ILE A 432 14.27 -49.50 5.91
C ILE A 432 12.78 -49.84 5.76
N ASP A 433 11.92 -49.22 6.55
CA ASP A 433 10.47 -49.45 6.56
C ASP A 433 9.79 -48.96 5.26
N VAL A 434 10.45 -48.06 4.54
CA VAL A 434 10.04 -47.56 3.21
C VAL A 434 11.00 -47.99 2.10
N GLY A 435 11.88 -48.95 2.38
CA GLY A 435 12.77 -49.53 1.37
C GLY A 435 12.01 -50.33 0.32
N THR A 436 12.59 -50.51 -0.86
CA THR A 436 11.95 -51.25 -1.98
C THR A 436 11.49 -52.65 -1.57
N ALA A 437 12.25 -53.33 -0.72
CA ALA A 437 11.89 -54.65 -0.18
C ALA A 437 10.68 -54.60 0.79
N ALA A 438 10.60 -53.58 1.66
CA ALA A 438 9.48 -53.40 2.57
C ALA A 438 8.20 -53.05 1.81
N MET A 439 8.30 -52.15 0.83
CA MET A 439 7.18 -51.79 -0.05
C MET A 439 6.70 -52.97 -0.91
N GLN A 440 7.63 -53.80 -1.43
CA GLN A 440 7.28 -55.00 -2.17
C GLN A 440 6.54 -56.01 -1.30
N LYS A 441 7.00 -56.22 -0.06
CA LYS A 441 6.35 -57.11 0.89
C LYS A 441 4.95 -56.64 1.29
N GLU A 442 4.76 -55.34 1.53
CA GLU A 442 3.44 -54.73 1.79
C GLU A 442 2.51 -54.87 0.57
N ALA A 443 3.02 -54.71 -0.65
CA ALA A 443 2.26 -54.93 -1.86
C ALA A 443 1.86 -56.40 -2.07
N GLU A 444 2.78 -57.35 -1.81
CA GLU A 444 2.52 -58.78 -1.90
C GLU A 444 1.51 -59.24 -0.83
N SER A 445 1.58 -58.72 0.39
CA SER A 445 0.58 -59.02 1.44
C SER A 445 -0.80 -58.48 1.08
N THR A 446 -0.87 -57.26 0.55
CA THR A 446 -2.13 -56.67 0.07
C THR A 446 -2.75 -57.48 -1.08
N VAL A 447 -1.93 -58.04 -1.97
CA VAL A 447 -2.39 -58.92 -3.06
C VAL A 447 -2.83 -60.29 -2.54
N ALA A 448 -2.13 -60.85 -1.54
CA ALA A 448 -2.49 -62.12 -0.91
C ALA A 448 -3.83 -62.03 -0.16
N GLU A 449 -4.10 -60.90 0.49
CA GLU A 449 -5.37 -60.62 1.18
C GLU A 449 -6.55 -60.42 0.22
N ARG A 450 -6.28 -60.13 -1.06
CA ARG A 450 -7.31 -59.85 -2.08
C ARG A 450 -8.16 -61.08 -2.45
N ASN A 451 -7.70 -62.29 -2.12
CA ASN A 451 -8.35 -63.56 -2.46
C ASN A 451 -8.83 -64.34 -1.23
N ILE A 452 -8.84 -63.74 -0.04
CA ILE A 452 -9.45 -64.36 1.15
C ILE A 452 -10.96 -64.11 1.08
N PRO A 453 -11.82 -65.14 0.95
CA PRO A 453 -13.26 -64.95 1.08
C PRO A 453 -13.55 -64.41 2.48
N ALA A 454 -14.46 -63.46 2.63
CA ALA A 454 -14.93 -63.03 3.94
C ALA A 454 -15.56 -64.24 4.66
N GLU A 455 -14.83 -64.85 5.59
CA GLU A 455 -15.34 -65.95 6.40
C GLU A 455 -16.34 -65.41 7.43
N GLY A 456 -17.62 -65.75 7.21
CA GLY A 456 -18.55 -66.07 8.30
C GLY A 456 -19.50 -64.98 8.80
N GLU A 457 -20.56 -64.65 8.04
CA GLU A 457 -21.86 -64.42 8.68
C GLU A 457 -22.48 -65.80 8.94
N GLY A 458 -22.20 -66.32 10.13
CA GLY A 458 -22.84 -67.51 10.67
C GLY A 458 -24.34 -67.28 10.82
N SER A 459 -25.10 -68.16 10.18
CA SER A 459 -26.51 -68.43 10.43
C SER A 459 -26.77 -68.70 11.91
N GLU A 460 -27.62 -67.90 12.55
CA GLU A 460 -28.43 -68.36 13.69
C GLU A 460 -29.91 -68.25 13.30
N LEU A 461 -30.57 -69.41 13.36
CA LEU A 461 -32.01 -69.63 13.27
C LEU A 461 -32.68 -69.30 14.61
#